data_AF-A0A3D8MQG5-F1
#
_entry.id   AF-A0A3D8MQG5-F1
#
_cell.length_a   1.000
_cell.length_b   1.000
_cell.length_c   1.000
_cell.angle_alpha   90.00
_cell.angle_beta   90.00
_cell.angle_gamma   90.00
#
_symmetry.space_group_name_H-M   'P 1'
#
loop_
_entity.id
_entity.type
_entity.pdbx_description
1 polymer ?
#
loop_
_entity_poly.entity_id
_entity_poly.type
_entity_poly.pdbx_seq_one_letter_code
_entity_poly.pdbx_strand_id
1 'polypeptide(L)'
;MSETKFDMKLQAWLERSARRLAPVAARVEESYAREALELASGLMLSKLGPYRLAVDQAQEANETSARAAEEVAKAQVAVEGAYARLHAASQAHYYVALSQGESEKETLKRRLNRGMPQAPSAFNVLGVDRKRSVMSRALRYGEQVLGANHEVVVESRGVYEGLSQALDAADSQKARAVKQMQRLFSARDSARLAYVAARQIVEAALLLDGDGSLGQLMPPVSDVYGARQFARAEVDAAEAEDGAEVVVAEPVMEPSLPDDVVDT
;
A
#
# COMPACT_ATOMS: atom_id res chain seq x y z
N MET A 1 12.42 0.97 4.43
CA MET A 1 12.19 2.41 4.73
C MET A 1 11.23 2.98 3.67
N SER A 2 10.09 3.60 4.03
CA SER A 2 9.14 4.14 3.02
C SER A 2 9.74 5.31 2.25
N GLU A 3 9.39 5.45 0.96
CA GLU A 3 9.95 6.47 0.04
C GLU A 3 9.82 7.89 0.63
N THR A 4 8.68 8.22 1.23
CA THR A 4 8.43 9.52 1.89
C THR A 4 9.37 9.81 3.06
N LYS A 5 9.77 8.80 3.85
CA LYS A 5 10.74 8.98 4.95
C LYS A 5 12.13 9.34 4.43
N PHE A 6 12.51 8.81 3.27
CA PHE A 6 13.75 9.20 2.61
C PHE A 6 13.68 10.66 2.15
N ASP A 7 12.58 11.06 1.49
CA ASP A 7 12.40 12.44 1.03
C ASP A 7 12.40 13.46 2.16
N MET A 8 11.80 13.16 3.32
CA MET A 8 11.87 14.04 4.50
C MET A 8 13.31 14.27 4.97
N LYS A 9 14.14 13.22 4.99
CA LYS A 9 15.57 13.33 5.34
C LYS A 9 16.34 14.15 4.30
N LEU A 10 16.09 13.90 3.01
CA LEU A 10 16.71 14.63 1.91
C LEU A 10 16.33 16.12 1.96
N GLN A 11 15.06 16.43 2.17
CA GLN A 11 14.57 17.80 2.33
C GLN A 11 15.27 18.51 3.50
N ALA A 12 15.28 17.92 4.70
CA ALA A 12 15.92 18.51 5.86
C ALA A 12 17.43 18.70 5.67
N TRP A 13 18.07 17.84 4.87
CA TRP A 13 19.47 18.01 4.49
C TRP A 13 19.67 19.17 3.52
N LEU A 14 18.89 19.25 2.43
CA LEU A 14 18.97 20.34 1.45
C LEU A 14 18.70 21.71 2.08
N GLU A 15 17.71 21.80 2.98
CA GLU A 15 17.40 23.02 3.72
C GLU A 15 18.56 23.46 4.63
N ARG A 16 19.23 22.51 5.29
CA ARG A 16 20.42 22.80 6.11
C ARG A 16 21.56 23.35 5.25
N SER A 17 21.80 22.76 4.08
CA SER A 17 22.84 23.25 3.16
C SER A 17 22.53 24.66 2.66
N ALA A 18 21.28 24.96 2.26
CA ALA A 18 20.88 26.32 1.86
C ALA A 18 21.11 27.35 2.97
N ARG A 19 20.73 27.02 4.22
CA ARG A 19 20.88 27.91 5.38
C ARG A 19 22.33 28.18 5.77
N ARG A 20 23.25 27.25 5.47
CA ARG A 20 24.69 27.41 5.75
C ARG A 20 25.39 28.37 4.80
N LEU A 21 24.85 28.61 3.60
CA LEU A 21 25.47 29.47 2.60
C LEU A 21 25.38 30.97 2.96
N ALA A 22 24.26 31.41 3.53
CA ALA A 22 24.05 32.84 3.84
C ALA A 22 25.08 33.42 4.83
N PRO A 23 25.43 32.75 5.95
CA PRO A 23 26.50 33.22 6.84
C PRO A 23 27.89 33.26 6.19
N VAL A 24 28.16 32.41 5.19
CA VAL A 24 29.44 32.40 4.47
C VAL A 24 29.52 33.56 3.50
N ALA A 25 28.46 33.81 2.73
CA ALA A 25 28.40 34.96 1.82
C ALA A 25 28.68 36.29 2.55
N ALA A 26 28.20 36.45 3.78
CA ALA A 26 28.43 37.64 4.60
C ALA A 26 29.90 37.83 5.04
N ARG A 27 30.73 36.78 5.01
CA ARG A 27 32.14 36.82 5.45
C ARG A 27 33.13 36.95 4.31
N VAL A 28 32.70 36.67 3.08
CA VAL A 28 33.53 36.75 1.88
C VAL A 28 33.80 38.22 1.54
N GLU A 29 35.07 38.58 1.41
CA GLU A 29 35.50 39.95 1.09
C GLU A 29 35.29 40.29 -0.39
N GLU A 30 35.47 39.31 -1.28
CA GLU A 30 35.33 39.48 -2.72
C GLU A 30 33.85 39.59 -3.15
N SER A 31 33.50 40.71 -3.80
CA SER A 31 32.12 40.99 -4.22
C SER A 31 31.54 39.94 -5.17
N TYR A 32 32.33 39.46 -6.15
CA TYR A 32 31.91 38.44 -7.10
C TYR A 32 31.62 37.09 -6.44
N ALA A 33 32.47 36.67 -5.49
CA ALA A 33 32.26 35.44 -4.75
C ALA A 33 31.03 35.54 -3.83
N ARG A 34 30.77 36.71 -3.22
CA ARG A 34 29.54 36.97 -2.45
C ARG A 34 28.28 36.84 -3.30
N GLU A 35 28.23 37.50 -4.46
CA GLU A 35 27.09 37.44 -5.38
C GLU A 35 26.82 36.01 -5.87
N ALA A 36 27.89 35.25 -6.16
CA ALA A 36 27.78 33.85 -6.55
C ALA A 36 27.16 32.98 -5.44
N LEU A 37 27.57 33.17 -4.18
CA LEU A 37 27.01 32.44 -3.04
C LEU A 37 25.53 32.81 -2.77
N GLU A 38 25.15 34.07 -2.95
CA GLU A 38 23.76 34.51 -2.87
C GLU A 38 22.90 33.89 -3.97
N LEU A 39 23.42 33.84 -5.20
CA LEU A 39 22.75 33.20 -6.34
C LEU A 39 22.57 31.68 -6.11
N ALA A 40 23.59 31.00 -5.58
CA ALA A 40 23.51 29.59 -5.22
C ALA A 40 22.43 29.34 -4.13
N SER A 41 22.37 30.18 -3.11
CA SER A 41 21.35 30.11 -2.07
C SER A 41 19.95 30.36 -2.63
N GLY A 42 19.78 31.40 -3.46
CA GLY A 42 18.51 31.73 -4.11
C GLY A 42 18.00 30.61 -5.01
N LEU A 43 18.89 29.99 -5.79
CA LEU A 43 18.57 28.85 -6.64
C LEU A 43 18.02 27.68 -5.81
N MET A 44 18.69 27.30 -4.72
CA MET A 44 18.23 26.24 -3.84
C MET A 44 16.88 26.56 -3.19
N LEU A 45 16.74 27.76 -2.60
CA LEU A 45 15.51 28.18 -1.92
C LEU A 45 14.31 28.20 -2.87
N SER A 46 14.51 28.59 -4.14
CA SER A 46 13.46 28.61 -5.15
C SER A 46 12.85 27.23 -5.44
N LYS A 47 13.63 26.15 -5.23
CA LYS A 47 13.19 24.75 -5.48
C LYS A 47 12.82 23.99 -4.22
N LEU A 48 13.29 24.42 -3.05
CA LEU A 48 12.98 23.78 -1.77
C LEU A 48 11.51 23.96 -1.36
N GLY A 49 10.91 25.13 -1.61
CA GLY A 49 9.50 25.38 -1.30
C GLY A 49 8.55 24.40 -2.01
N PRO A 50 8.61 24.27 -3.35
CA PRO A 50 7.85 23.27 -4.09
C PRO A 50 8.13 21.82 -3.67
N TYR A 51 9.38 21.49 -3.34
CA TYR A 51 9.74 20.15 -2.88
C TYR A 51 9.10 19.80 -1.54
N ARG A 52 9.18 20.71 -0.54
CA ARG A 52 8.50 20.54 0.76
C ARG A 52 7.00 20.29 0.58
N LEU A 53 6.35 21.14 -0.20
CA LEU A 53 4.91 20.99 -0.46
C LEU A 53 4.59 19.62 -1.09
N ALA A 54 5.44 19.13 -2.00
CA ALA A 54 5.25 17.83 -2.62
C ALA A 54 5.46 16.66 -1.64
N VAL A 55 6.39 16.78 -0.69
CA VAL A 55 6.59 15.79 0.39
C VAL A 55 5.34 15.71 1.27
N ASP A 56 4.85 16.85 1.74
CA ASP A 56 3.68 16.93 2.62
C ASP A 56 2.44 16.34 1.92
N GLN A 57 2.19 16.74 0.66
CA GLN A 57 1.07 16.24 -0.13
C GLN A 57 1.16 14.74 -0.43
N ALA A 58 2.36 14.22 -0.68
CA ALA A 58 2.55 12.79 -0.90
C ALA A 58 2.35 11.98 0.39
N GLN A 59 2.76 12.52 1.54
CA GLN A 59 2.51 11.88 2.84
C GLN A 59 1.00 11.83 3.14
N GLU A 60 0.30 12.96 3.04
CA GLU A 60 -1.14 13.03 3.28
C GLU A 60 -1.93 12.10 2.33
N ALA A 61 -1.56 12.08 1.04
CA ALA A 61 -2.20 11.21 0.06
C ALA A 61 -1.97 9.72 0.34
N ASN A 62 -0.79 9.35 0.85
CA ASN A 62 -0.52 7.96 1.24
C ASN A 62 -1.29 7.56 2.50
N GLU A 63 -1.38 8.44 3.50
CA GLU A 63 -2.16 8.19 4.72
C GLU A 63 -3.66 8.03 4.41
N THR A 64 -4.21 8.90 3.57
CA THR A 64 -5.60 8.81 3.12
C THR A 64 -5.87 7.56 2.28
N SER A 65 -4.94 7.17 1.41
CA SER A 65 -5.02 5.90 0.67
C SER A 65 -4.95 4.69 1.59
N ALA A 66 -4.14 4.72 2.65
CA ALA A 66 -4.06 3.63 3.63
C ALA A 66 -5.37 3.49 4.41
N ARG A 67 -5.95 4.60 4.89
CA ARG A 67 -7.27 4.58 5.55
C ARG A 67 -8.37 4.04 4.64
N ALA A 68 -8.36 4.40 3.35
CA ALA A 68 -9.34 3.86 2.40
C ALA A 68 -9.18 2.34 2.20
N ALA A 69 -7.93 1.83 2.21
CA ALA A 69 -7.69 0.39 2.17
C ALA A 69 -8.17 -0.34 3.44
N GLU A 70 -8.05 0.28 4.60
CA GLU A 70 -8.63 -0.25 5.86
C GLU A 70 -10.16 -0.32 5.79
N GLU A 71 -10.83 0.69 5.22
CA GLU A 71 -12.28 0.66 5.03
C GLU A 71 -12.71 -0.45 4.06
N VAL A 72 -11.92 -0.74 3.02
CA VAL A 72 -12.15 -1.93 2.18
C VAL A 72 -12.04 -3.21 2.99
N ALA A 73 -11.01 -3.35 3.83
CA ALA A 73 -10.83 -4.54 4.66
C ALA A 73 -12.02 -4.74 5.64
N LYS A 74 -12.49 -3.67 6.27
CA LYS A 74 -13.71 -3.71 7.11
C LYS A 74 -14.94 -4.13 6.31
N ALA A 75 -15.12 -3.57 5.11
CA ALA A 75 -16.24 -3.92 4.24
C ALA A 75 -16.18 -5.38 3.76
N GLN A 76 -14.97 -5.95 3.54
CA GLN A 76 -14.82 -7.36 3.21
C GLN A 76 -15.28 -8.26 4.36
N VAL A 77 -14.86 -7.98 5.59
CA VAL A 77 -15.29 -8.73 6.78
C VAL A 77 -16.82 -8.64 6.95
N ALA A 78 -17.40 -7.46 6.71
CA ALA A 78 -18.85 -7.31 6.73
C ALA A 78 -19.54 -8.19 5.66
N VAL A 79 -19.01 -8.22 4.43
CA VAL A 79 -19.53 -9.07 3.34
C VAL A 79 -19.41 -10.56 3.67
N GLU A 80 -18.32 -10.99 4.31
CA GLU A 80 -18.17 -12.38 4.80
C GLU A 80 -19.26 -12.75 5.80
N GLY A 81 -19.51 -11.87 6.78
CA GLY A 81 -20.60 -12.05 7.74
C GLY A 81 -21.98 -12.08 7.08
N ALA A 82 -22.23 -11.17 6.14
CA ALA A 82 -23.49 -11.12 5.39
C ALA A 82 -23.69 -12.37 4.53
N TYR A 83 -22.65 -12.85 3.84
CA TYR A 83 -22.70 -14.09 3.08
C TYR A 83 -23.02 -15.29 3.98
N ALA A 84 -22.40 -15.39 5.15
CA ALA A 84 -22.67 -16.46 6.11
C ALA A 84 -24.13 -16.46 6.58
N ARG A 85 -24.70 -15.29 6.89
CA ARG A 85 -26.13 -15.14 7.25
C ARG A 85 -27.05 -15.50 6.10
N LEU A 86 -26.76 -15.02 4.90
CA LEU A 86 -27.55 -15.32 3.70
C LEU A 86 -27.54 -16.81 3.37
N HIS A 87 -26.38 -17.45 3.50
CA HIS A 87 -26.21 -18.89 3.33
C HIS A 87 -27.01 -19.67 4.38
N ALA A 88 -26.93 -19.30 5.66
CA ALA A 88 -27.69 -19.93 6.73
C ALA A 88 -29.21 -19.80 6.54
N ALA A 89 -29.71 -18.59 6.23
CA ALA A 89 -31.13 -18.35 5.96
C ALA A 89 -31.64 -19.18 4.77
N SER A 90 -30.83 -19.28 3.73
CA SER A 90 -31.16 -20.07 2.55
C SER A 90 -31.14 -21.58 2.79
N GLN A 91 -30.18 -22.07 3.58
CA GLN A 91 -30.19 -23.46 4.02
C GLN A 91 -31.39 -23.77 4.91
N ALA A 92 -31.75 -22.87 5.83
CA ALA A 92 -32.94 -23.02 6.67
C ALA A 92 -34.21 -23.10 5.81
N HIS A 93 -34.36 -22.21 4.82
CA HIS A 93 -35.47 -22.27 3.86
C HIS A 93 -35.51 -23.60 3.11
N TYR A 94 -34.36 -24.11 2.66
CA TYR A 94 -34.27 -25.42 2.00
C TYR A 94 -34.74 -26.57 2.92
N TYR A 95 -34.33 -26.59 4.20
CA TYR A 95 -34.73 -27.64 5.13
C TYR A 95 -36.19 -27.53 5.58
N VAL A 96 -36.76 -26.32 5.63
CA VAL A 96 -38.20 -26.13 5.87
C VAL A 96 -39.02 -26.66 4.68
N ALA A 97 -38.62 -26.37 3.44
CA ALA A 97 -39.28 -26.94 2.27
C ALA A 97 -39.18 -28.47 2.24
N LEU A 98 -38.04 -29.02 2.68
CA LEU A 98 -37.83 -30.47 2.78
C LEU A 98 -38.80 -31.15 3.76
N SER A 99 -39.08 -30.53 4.91
CA SER A 99 -39.96 -31.13 5.92
C SER A 99 -41.44 -31.07 5.56
N GLN A 100 -41.81 -30.19 4.62
CA GLN A 100 -43.19 -30.04 4.12
C GLN A 100 -43.56 -31.05 3.01
N GLY A 101 -42.63 -31.91 2.59
CA GLY A 101 -42.92 -33.06 1.71
C GLY A 101 -42.98 -32.75 0.22
N GLU A 102 -42.36 -31.66 -0.24
CA GLU A 102 -42.42 -31.27 -1.66
C GLU A 102 -41.65 -32.22 -2.60
N SER A 103 -42.27 -32.50 -3.76
CA SER A 103 -41.67 -33.19 -4.91
C SER A 103 -40.50 -32.43 -5.56
N GLU A 104 -40.19 -31.22 -5.08
CA GLU A 104 -39.20 -30.31 -5.67
C GLU A 104 -37.80 -30.35 -5.01
N LYS A 105 -37.58 -31.26 -4.04
CA LYS A 105 -36.34 -31.37 -3.26
C LYS A 105 -35.05 -31.30 -4.10
N GLU A 106 -34.95 -32.10 -5.16
CA GLU A 106 -33.76 -32.11 -6.01
C GLU A 106 -33.58 -30.80 -6.79
N THR A 107 -34.69 -30.18 -7.20
CA THR A 107 -34.67 -28.88 -7.88
C THR A 107 -34.20 -27.79 -6.94
N LEU A 108 -34.68 -27.80 -5.69
CA LEU A 108 -34.31 -26.82 -4.66
C LEU A 108 -32.84 -26.96 -4.25
N LYS A 109 -32.34 -28.20 -4.08
CA LYS A 109 -30.91 -28.47 -3.83
C LYS A 109 -30.03 -28.02 -5.00
N ARG A 110 -30.43 -28.30 -6.25
CA ARG A 110 -29.71 -27.82 -7.45
C ARG A 110 -29.67 -26.30 -7.53
N ARG A 111 -30.78 -25.62 -7.22
CA ARG A 111 -30.83 -24.15 -7.18
C ARG A 111 -29.92 -23.59 -6.09
N LEU A 112 -29.93 -24.17 -4.89
CA LEU A 112 -29.05 -23.77 -3.79
C LEU A 112 -27.57 -23.92 -4.17
N ASN A 113 -27.17 -25.08 -4.69
CA ASN A 113 -25.79 -25.34 -5.11
C ASN A 113 -25.34 -24.42 -6.26
N ARG A 114 -26.26 -23.99 -7.12
CA ARG A 114 -25.94 -23.04 -8.21
C ARG A 114 -25.84 -21.60 -7.70
N GLY A 115 -26.73 -21.21 -6.78
CA GLY A 115 -26.79 -19.86 -6.21
C GLY A 115 -25.70 -19.57 -5.20
N MET A 116 -25.44 -20.54 -4.32
CA MET A 116 -24.43 -20.48 -3.24
C MET A 116 -23.60 -21.77 -3.23
N PRO A 117 -22.69 -21.92 -4.21
CA PRO A 117 -21.87 -23.14 -4.34
C PRO A 117 -20.84 -23.33 -3.23
N GLN A 118 -20.49 -22.27 -2.49
CA GLN A 118 -19.41 -22.29 -1.53
C GLN A 118 -19.93 -22.19 -0.10
N ALA A 119 -19.36 -22.99 0.79
CA ALA A 119 -19.55 -22.82 2.22
C ALA A 119 -18.93 -21.48 2.69
N PRO A 120 -19.43 -20.88 3.78
CA PRO A 120 -18.90 -19.61 4.30
C PRO A 120 -17.39 -19.63 4.57
N SER A 121 -16.85 -20.75 5.06
CA SER A 121 -15.41 -20.90 5.28
C SER A 121 -14.59 -20.77 3.99
N ALA A 122 -15.06 -21.36 2.90
CA ALA A 122 -14.42 -21.26 1.58
C ALA A 122 -14.55 -19.84 0.99
N PHE A 123 -15.67 -19.15 1.27
CA PHE A 123 -15.89 -17.78 0.84
C PHE A 123 -14.89 -16.79 1.46
N ASN A 124 -14.54 -16.98 2.75
CA ASN A 124 -13.65 -16.08 3.48
C ASN A 124 -12.23 -16.01 2.89
N VAL A 125 -11.76 -17.10 2.26
CA VAL A 125 -10.41 -17.18 1.67
C VAL A 125 -10.35 -16.60 0.25
N LEU A 126 -11.49 -16.19 -0.32
CA LEU A 126 -11.52 -15.62 -1.67
C LEU A 126 -10.91 -14.20 -1.73
N GLY A 127 -10.26 -13.89 -2.84
CA GLY A 127 -9.91 -12.51 -3.20
C GLY A 127 -11.15 -11.65 -3.45
N VAL A 128 -10.99 -10.32 -3.34
CA VAL A 128 -12.07 -9.31 -3.44
C VAL A 128 -12.98 -9.53 -4.65
N ASP A 129 -12.42 -9.68 -5.85
CA ASP A 129 -13.19 -9.81 -7.09
C ASP A 129 -14.06 -11.08 -7.10
N ARG A 130 -13.50 -12.18 -6.58
CA ARG A 130 -14.24 -13.44 -6.45
C ARG A 130 -15.33 -13.32 -5.40
N LYS A 131 -15.06 -12.69 -4.24
CA LYS A 131 -16.08 -12.39 -3.22
C LYS A 131 -17.22 -11.59 -3.82
N ARG A 132 -16.93 -10.55 -4.61
CA ARG A 132 -17.97 -9.73 -5.27
C ARG A 132 -18.84 -10.55 -6.21
N SER A 133 -18.23 -11.38 -7.05
CA SER A 133 -18.94 -12.22 -8.01
C SER A 133 -19.83 -13.27 -7.31
N VAL A 134 -19.29 -13.95 -6.30
CA VAL A 134 -20.03 -14.95 -5.53
C VAL A 134 -21.15 -14.32 -4.72
N MET A 135 -20.90 -13.20 -4.03
CA MET A 135 -21.92 -12.48 -3.28
C MET A 135 -23.05 -11.95 -4.16
N SER A 136 -22.73 -11.41 -5.35
CA SER A 136 -23.75 -10.97 -6.32
C SER A 136 -24.65 -12.13 -6.76
N ARG A 137 -24.08 -13.31 -7.00
CA ARG A 137 -24.85 -14.52 -7.33
C ARG A 137 -25.71 -14.99 -6.17
N ALA A 138 -25.15 -14.98 -4.95
CA ALA A 138 -25.87 -15.36 -3.74
C ALA A 138 -27.05 -14.44 -3.47
N LEU A 139 -26.88 -13.12 -3.66
CA LEU A 139 -27.96 -12.14 -3.55
C LEU A 139 -29.08 -12.40 -4.55
N ARG A 140 -28.76 -12.60 -5.83
CA ARG A 140 -29.77 -12.93 -6.85
C ARG A 140 -30.54 -14.20 -6.51
N TYR A 141 -29.85 -15.20 -5.95
CA TYR A 141 -30.51 -16.41 -5.46
C TYR A 141 -31.40 -16.12 -4.25
N GLY A 142 -30.89 -15.40 -3.25
CA GLY A 142 -31.63 -15.03 -2.04
C GLY A 142 -32.90 -14.24 -2.35
N GLU A 143 -32.82 -13.27 -3.26
CA GLU A 143 -33.96 -12.50 -3.75
C GLU A 143 -35.04 -13.39 -4.39
N GLN A 144 -34.64 -14.42 -5.13
CA GLN A 144 -35.55 -15.34 -5.80
C GLN A 144 -36.21 -16.35 -4.85
N VAL A 145 -35.52 -16.76 -3.79
CA VAL A 145 -35.96 -17.85 -2.91
C VAL A 145 -36.57 -17.33 -1.62
N LEU A 146 -35.92 -16.36 -0.97
CA LEU A 146 -36.38 -15.77 0.28
C LEU A 146 -37.27 -14.54 0.06
N GLY A 147 -37.17 -13.92 -1.12
CA GLY A 147 -37.87 -12.69 -1.48
C GLY A 147 -37.00 -11.45 -1.29
N ALA A 148 -37.22 -10.43 -2.13
CA ALA A 148 -36.39 -9.23 -2.19
C ALA A 148 -36.44 -8.36 -0.91
N ASN A 149 -37.50 -8.51 -0.10
CA ASN A 149 -37.71 -7.75 1.14
C ASN A 149 -37.37 -8.56 2.40
N HIS A 150 -36.84 -9.78 2.26
CA HIS A 150 -36.39 -10.56 3.39
C HIS A 150 -35.24 -9.83 4.09
N GLU A 151 -35.27 -9.73 5.41
CA GLU A 151 -34.32 -8.91 6.21
C GLU A 151 -32.86 -9.20 5.84
N VAL A 152 -32.48 -10.48 5.83
CA VAL A 152 -31.12 -10.93 5.48
C VAL A 152 -30.72 -10.56 4.04
N VAL A 153 -31.66 -10.52 3.09
CA VAL A 153 -31.38 -10.12 1.69
C VAL A 153 -31.15 -8.62 1.61
N VAL A 154 -31.96 -7.82 2.29
CA VAL A 154 -31.83 -6.36 2.34
C VAL A 154 -30.52 -5.97 3.02
N GLU A 155 -30.21 -6.56 4.16
CA GLU A 155 -28.94 -6.37 4.87
C GLU A 155 -27.74 -6.72 3.99
N SER A 156 -27.77 -7.92 3.38
CA SER A 156 -26.71 -8.40 2.51
C SER A 156 -26.48 -7.52 1.30
N ARG A 157 -27.57 -6.95 0.74
CA ARG A 157 -27.49 -5.99 -0.37
C ARG A 157 -26.81 -4.69 0.06
N GLY A 158 -27.21 -4.13 1.19
CA GLY A 158 -26.60 -2.92 1.73
C GLY A 158 -25.11 -3.09 2.03
N VAL A 159 -24.71 -4.24 2.59
CA VAL A 159 -23.30 -4.56 2.84
C VAL A 159 -22.51 -4.75 1.54
N TYR A 160 -23.10 -5.40 0.53
CA TYR A 160 -22.47 -5.57 -0.78
C TYR A 160 -22.27 -4.24 -1.52
N GLU A 161 -23.27 -3.34 -1.46
CA GLU A 161 -23.16 -1.99 -1.99
C GLU A 161 -22.08 -1.18 -1.26
N GLY A 162 -22.02 -1.30 0.08
CA GLY A 162 -20.96 -0.70 0.91
C GLY A 162 -19.55 -1.15 0.50
N LEU A 163 -19.35 -2.44 0.21
CA LEU A 163 -18.07 -2.93 -0.32
C LEU A 163 -17.75 -2.31 -1.68
N SER A 164 -18.72 -2.18 -2.59
CA SER A 164 -18.48 -1.55 -3.89
C SER A 164 -18.05 -0.10 -3.74
N GLN A 165 -18.74 0.67 -2.89
CA GLN A 165 -18.40 2.06 -2.62
C GLN A 165 -17.01 2.20 -1.97
N ALA A 166 -16.66 1.32 -1.04
CA ALA A 166 -15.34 1.31 -0.41
C ALA A 166 -14.22 1.04 -1.42
N LEU A 167 -14.44 0.13 -2.37
CA LEU A 167 -13.47 -0.16 -3.44
C LEU A 167 -13.30 1.04 -4.39
N ASP A 168 -14.39 1.63 -4.85
CA ASP A 168 -14.35 2.80 -5.72
C ASP A 168 -13.63 3.98 -5.04
N ALA A 169 -13.89 4.17 -3.74
CA ALA A 169 -13.19 5.16 -2.92
C ALA A 169 -11.69 4.83 -2.81
N ALA A 170 -11.32 3.60 -2.48
CA ALA A 170 -9.92 3.19 -2.35
C ALA A 170 -9.14 3.34 -3.66
N ASP A 171 -9.73 2.95 -4.80
CA ASP A 171 -9.11 3.12 -6.12
C ASP A 171 -8.90 4.60 -6.45
N SER A 172 -9.88 5.46 -6.13
CA SER A 172 -9.75 6.90 -6.34
C SER A 172 -8.63 7.52 -5.48
N GLN A 173 -8.49 7.09 -4.22
CA GLN A 173 -7.44 7.59 -3.33
C GLN A 173 -6.07 7.07 -3.74
N LYS A 174 -5.97 5.79 -4.15
CA LYS A 174 -4.75 5.21 -4.68
C LYS A 174 -4.27 5.94 -5.93
N ALA A 175 -5.18 6.25 -6.87
CA ALA A 175 -4.85 7.04 -8.06
C ALA A 175 -4.33 8.44 -7.70
N ARG A 176 -4.93 9.10 -6.70
CA ARG A 176 -4.44 10.40 -6.18
C ARG A 176 -3.05 10.26 -5.56
N ALA A 177 -2.83 9.24 -4.72
CA ALA A 177 -1.53 8.98 -4.09
C ALA A 177 -0.42 8.76 -5.14
N VAL A 178 -0.68 7.99 -6.19
CA VAL A 178 0.26 7.80 -7.32
C VAL A 178 0.60 9.14 -7.99
N LYS A 179 -0.41 9.99 -8.24
CA LYS A 179 -0.19 11.32 -8.84
C LYS A 179 0.65 12.23 -7.95
N GLN A 180 0.43 12.21 -6.64
CA GLN A 180 1.26 12.99 -5.71
C GLN A 180 2.68 12.44 -5.62
N MET A 181 2.87 11.12 -5.68
CA MET A 181 4.19 10.51 -5.72
C MET A 181 4.97 10.91 -6.98
N GLN A 182 4.32 10.95 -8.15
CA GLN A 182 4.94 11.45 -9.38
C GLN A 182 5.37 12.92 -9.26
N ARG A 183 4.52 13.76 -8.65
CA ARG A 183 4.86 15.16 -8.36
C ARG A 183 6.06 15.26 -7.41
N LEU A 184 6.09 14.43 -6.36
CA LEU A 184 7.22 14.35 -5.45
C LEU A 184 8.52 14.01 -6.19
N PHE A 185 8.51 13.01 -7.08
CA PHE A 185 9.69 12.66 -7.88
C PHE A 185 10.16 13.84 -8.75
N SER A 186 9.24 14.52 -9.43
CA SER A 186 9.59 15.68 -10.27
C SER A 186 10.16 16.86 -9.46
N ALA A 187 9.61 17.11 -8.25
CA ALA A 187 10.07 18.16 -7.37
C ALA A 187 11.43 17.81 -6.74
N ARG A 188 11.63 16.54 -6.38
CA ARG A 188 12.92 16.01 -5.92
C ARG A 188 14.01 16.18 -6.95
N ASP A 189 13.75 15.80 -8.21
CA ASP A 189 14.74 15.95 -9.28
C ASP A 189 15.09 17.41 -9.51
N SER A 190 14.10 18.30 -9.50
CA SER A 190 14.31 19.75 -9.60
C SER A 190 15.16 20.29 -8.45
N ALA A 191 14.89 19.87 -7.21
CA ALA A 191 15.65 20.29 -6.03
C ALA A 191 17.08 19.71 -6.05
N ARG A 192 17.26 18.47 -6.51
CA ARG A 192 18.58 17.84 -6.69
C ARG A 192 19.41 18.57 -7.73
N LEU A 193 18.83 18.90 -8.89
CA LEU A 193 19.53 19.66 -9.93
C LEU A 193 19.93 21.05 -9.44
N ALA A 194 19.03 21.74 -8.72
CA ALA A 194 19.36 23.02 -8.10
C ALA A 194 20.49 22.89 -7.07
N TYR A 195 20.51 21.83 -6.27
CA TYR A 195 21.61 21.57 -5.34
C TYR A 195 22.95 21.36 -6.05
N VAL A 196 22.98 20.54 -7.10
CA VAL A 196 24.21 20.26 -7.86
C VAL A 196 24.74 21.53 -8.52
N ALA A 197 23.86 22.32 -9.14
CA ALA A 197 24.24 23.60 -9.74
C ALA A 197 24.74 24.59 -8.67
N ALA A 198 24.03 24.72 -7.54
CA ALA A 198 24.45 25.55 -6.42
C ALA A 198 25.83 25.13 -5.88
N ARG A 199 26.10 23.82 -5.77
CA ARG A 199 27.41 23.30 -5.37
C ARG A 199 28.52 23.74 -6.32
N GLN A 200 28.29 23.66 -7.63
CA GLN A 200 29.28 24.10 -8.63
C GLN A 200 29.56 25.60 -8.55
N ILE A 201 28.52 26.40 -8.29
CA ILE A 201 28.66 27.85 -8.10
C ILE A 201 29.47 28.15 -6.83
N VAL A 202 29.17 27.45 -5.72
CA VAL A 202 29.90 27.61 -4.44
C VAL A 202 31.35 27.18 -4.59
N GLU A 203 31.62 26.08 -5.29
CA GLU A 203 32.99 25.62 -5.58
C GLU A 203 33.78 26.66 -6.37
N ALA A 204 33.19 27.21 -7.44
CA ALA A 204 33.82 28.27 -8.22
C ALA A 204 34.06 29.55 -7.39
N ALA A 205 33.10 29.93 -6.54
CA ALA A 205 33.22 31.10 -5.67
C ALA A 205 34.32 30.94 -4.61
N LEU A 206 34.42 29.76 -4.00
CA LEU A 206 35.43 29.46 -2.99
C LEU A 206 36.86 29.35 -3.58
N LEU A 207 36.99 28.86 -4.81
CA LEU A 207 38.26 28.88 -5.53
C LEU A 207 38.79 30.29 -5.79
N LEU A 208 37.90 31.27 -5.99
CA LEU A 208 38.27 32.68 -6.15
C LEU A 208 38.74 33.31 -4.83
N ASP A 209 38.08 32.98 -3.72
CA ASP A 209 38.42 33.45 -2.36
C ASP A 209 39.65 32.74 -1.75
N GLY A 210 40.17 31.69 -2.43
CA GLY A 210 41.32 30.90 -1.97
C GLY A 210 41.01 29.93 -0.83
N ASP A 211 39.74 29.73 -0.47
CA ASP A 211 39.31 28.87 0.63
C ASP A 211 38.82 27.49 0.11
N GLY A 212 39.43 26.40 0.58
CA GLY A 212 39.18 25.03 0.08
C GLY A 212 38.05 24.28 0.80
N SER A 213 37.26 24.96 1.64
CA SER A 213 36.40 24.33 2.67
C SER A 213 35.06 23.76 2.17
N LEU A 214 34.85 23.62 0.85
CA LEU A 214 33.59 23.21 0.18
C LEU A 214 32.92 21.97 0.79
N GLY A 215 33.70 20.95 1.17
CA GLY A 215 33.19 19.69 1.72
C GLY A 215 32.42 19.84 3.03
N GLN A 216 32.72 20.88 3.82
CA GLN A 216 32.03 21.18 5.08
C GLN A 216 30.71 21.94 4.85
N LEU A 217 30.64 22.73 3.78
CA LEU A 217 29.52 23.60 3.45
C LEU A 217 28.41 22.86 2.69
N MET A 218 28.81 22.10 1.68
CA MET A 218 27.89 21.33 0.85
C MET A 218 28.46 19.91 0.66
N PRO A 219 27.96 18.89 1.39
CA PRO A 219 28.37 17.51 1.17
C PRO A 219 27.88 17.00 -0.21
N PRO A 220 28.58 16.07 -0.87
CA PRO A 220 28.13 15.55 -2.15
C PRO A 220 26.82 14.78 -2.00
N VAL A 221 25.97 14.88 -3.03
CA VAL A 221 24.65 14.22 -3.02
C VAL A 221 24.80 12.70 -2.87
N SER A 222 25.90 12.13 -3.38
CA SER A 222 26.24 10.71 -3.24
C SER A 222 26.25 10.22 -1.80
N ASP A 223 26.60 11.05 -0.82
CA ASP A 223 26.68 10.64 0.59
C ASP A 223 25.30 10.31 1.17
N VAL A 224 24.26 11.02 0.70
CA VAL A 224 22.87 10.80 1.12
C VAL A 224 22.27 9.56 0.45
N TYR A 225 22.64 9.29 -0.81
CA TYR A 225 22.17 8.12 -1.54
C TYR A 225 22.97 6.85 -1.20
N GLY A 226 24.24 6.97 -0.83
CA GLY A 226 25.07 5.85 -0.34
C GLY A 226 24.50 5.26 0.94
N ALA A 227 24.10 6.09 1.91
CA ALA A 227 23.39 5.65 3.11
C ALA A 227 22.08 4.90 2.82
N ARG A 228 21.40 5.20 1.69
CA ARG A 228 20.21 4.45 1.24
C ARG A 228 20.57 3.09 0.64
N GLN A 229 21.69 3.00 -0.10
CA GLN A 229 22.15 1.73 -0.67
C GLN A 229 22.59 0.75 0.41
N PHE A 230 23.32 1.21 1.43
CA PHE A 230 23.69 0.38 2.59
C PHE A 230 22.48 -0.04 3.41
N ALA A 231 21.55 0.89 3.71
CA ALA A 231 20.33 0.57 4.45
C ALA A 231 19.36 -0.35 3.68
N ARG A 232 19.44 -0.40 2.34
CA ARG A 232 18.66 -1.34 1.52
C ARG A 232 19.31 -2.72 1.50
N ALA A 233 20.64 -2.78 1.35
CA ALA A 233 21.38 -4.03 1.41
C ALA A 233 21.25 -4.74 2.78
N GLU A 234 21.19 -3.98 3.89
CA GLU A 234 20.93 -4.54 5.22
C GLU A 234 19.51 -5.11 5.37
N VAL A 235 18.50 -4.46 4.78
CA VAL A 235 17.12 -4.96 4.81
C VAL A 235 16.95 -6.19 3.92
N ASP A 236 17.54 -6.17 2.72
CA ASP A 236 17.52 -7.31 1.80
C ASP A 236 18.28 -8.52 2.40
N ALA A 237 19.32 -8.28 3.20
CA ALA A 237 20.03 -9.33 3.96
C ALA A 237 19.19 -9.87 5.14
N ALA A 238 18.47 -9.01 5.87
CA ALA A 238 17.59 -9.43 6.95
C ALA A 238 16.35 -10.20 6.45
N GLU A 239 15.77 -9.81 5.30
CA GLU A 239 14.68 -10.56 4.65
C GLU A 239 15.15 -11.93 4.10
N ALA A 240 16.43 -12.07 3.76
CA ALA A 240 17.00 -13.35 3.34
C ALA A 240 17.24 -14.33 4.52
N GLU A 241 17.49 -13.82 5.73
CA GLU A 241 17.59 -14.64 6.94
C GLU A 241 16.22 -15.09 7.48
N ASP A 242 15.17 -14.28 7.31
CA ASP A 242 13.79 -14.61 7.75
C ASP A 242 13.06 -15.59 6.80
N GLY A 243 13.59 -15.79 5.59
CA GLY A 243 13.11 -16.79 4.63
C GLY A 243 13.69 -18.20 4.82
N ALA A 244 14.62 -18.39 5.76
CA ALA A 244 15.41 -19.62 5.88
C ALA A 244 14.91 -20.62 6.94
N GLU A 245 13.89 -20.30 7.74
CA GLU A 245 13.35 -21.22 8.76
C GLU A 245 11.94 -21.74 8.38
N VAL A 246 11.82 -22.35 7.19
CA VAL A 246 10.76 -23.35 6.95
C VAL A 246 11.36 -24.68 7.35
N VAL A 247 11.15 -25.08 8.61
CA VAL A 247 11.37 -26.45 9.06
C VAL A 247 10.40 -27.34 8.28
N VAL A 248 10.88 -27.91 7.18
CA VAL A 248 10.23 -29.02 6.50
C VAL A 248 10.33 -30.20 7.46
N ALA A 249 9.30 -30.40 8.27
CA ALA A 249 9.14 -31.63 9.02
C ALA A 249 9.01 -32.77 8.00
N GLU A 250 10.02 -33.64 7.95
CA GLU A 250 9.97 -34.88 7.18
C GLU A 250 8.74 -35.69 7.62
N PRO A 251 7.94 -36.23 6.69
CA PRO A 251 6.86 -37.12 7.06
C PRO A 251 7.44 -38.41 7.64
N VAL A 252 7.20 -38.64 8.93
CA VAL A 252 7.44 -39.93 9.58
C VAL A 252 6.55 -40.96 8.88
N MET A 253 7.17 -41.77 8.03
CA MET A 253 6.55 -42.96 7.46
C MET A 253 6.26 -43.94 8.59
N GLU A 254 4.98 -44.12 8.94
CA GLU A 254 4.54 -45.24 9.77
C GLU A 254 4.92 -46.56 9.07
N PRO A 255 5.55 -47.51 9.77
CA PRO A 255 5.78 -48.84 9.21
C PRO A 255 4.45 -49.59 9.13
N SER A 256 4.04 -49.90 7.90
CA SER A 256 2.94 -50.80 7.57
C SER A 256 3.11 -52.15 8.27
N LEU A 257 2.10 -52.53 9.07
CA LEU A 257 1.97 -53.87 9.64
C LEU A 257 1.72 -54.89 8.50
N PRO A 258 2.31 -56.10 8.58
CA PRO A 258 2.08 -57.14 7.59
C PRO A 258 0.70 -57.77 7.74
N ASP A 259 0.03 -57.97 6.60
CA ASP A 259 -1.22 -58.73 6.43
C ASP A 259 -1.10 -60.13 7.04
N ASP A 260 -1.98 -60.44 8.00
CA ASP A 260 -2.21 -61.80 8.44
C ASP A 260 -3.03 -62.54 7.37
N VAL A 261 -2.37 -63.52 6.78
CA VAL A 261 -2.93 -64.57 5.95
C VAL A 261 -3.84 -65.44 6.82
N VAL A 262 -5.13 -65.53 6.46
CA VAL A 262 -5.96 -66.67 6.83
C VAL A 262 -6.44 -67.32 5.55
N ASP A 263 -5.77 -68.42 5.20
CA ASP A 263 -6.22 -69.41 4.22
C ASP A 263 -7.22 -70.37 4.89
N THR A 264 -8.21 -70.78 4.10
CA THR A 264 -9.13 -71.94 4.22
C THR A 264 -10.20 -71.98 5.32
#